data_AF-A0A4Y9ZU10-F1
#
_entry.id   AF-A0A4Y9ZU10-F1
#
_cell.length_a   1.000
_cell.length_b   1.000
_cell.length_c   1.000
_cell.angle_alpha   90.00
_cell.angle_beta   90.00
_cell.angle_gamma   90.00
#
_symmetry.space_group_name_H-M   'P 1'
#
loop_
_entity.id
_entity.type
_entity.pdbx_description
1 polymer ?
#
loop_
_entity_poly.entity_id
_entity_poly.type
_entity_poly.pdbx_seq_one_letter_code
_entity_poly.pdbx_strand_id
1 'polypeptide(L)'
;MDNVPRQAESCVVEAEALQSAISSHHEKRASLVMFPHGDRGPERRRELRLAKEEYINGRMTHAEFYAVMDRVQAESDADHQRLLDFKAREEAGHAKPRDFFVSYYGWTEAEADEYIREGIQEYNAREANEARARTRILQNSRHTRGH
;
A
#
# COMPACT_ATOMS: atom_id res chain seq x y z
N MET A 1 -13.74 56.98 16.74
CA MET A 1 -12.29 56.71 16.69
C MET A 1 -12.09 55.21 16.85
N ASP A 2 -11.62 54.63 15.74
CA ASP A 2 -10.74 53.47 15.61
C ASP A 2 -11.18 52.11 16.16
N ASN A 3 -11.96 51.41 15.32
CA ASN A 3 -11.98 49.94 15.23
C ASN A 3 -10.77 49.50 14.40
N VAL A 4 -9.75 48.90 15.04
CA VAL A 4 -8.67 48.20 14.33
C VAL A 4 -9.04 46.72 14.24
N PRO A 5 -9.32 46.14 13.05
CA PRO A 5 -9.47 44.70 12.94
C PRO A 5 -8.10 44.03 13.00
N ARG A 6 -8.00 43.07 13.92
CA ARG A 6 -6.91 42.11 14.11
C ARG A 6 -6.33 41.67 12.77
N GLN A 7 -5.06 41.99 12.54
CA GLN A 7 -4.28 41.43 11.45
C GLN A 7 -4.32 39.91 11.56
N ALA A 8 -4.69 39.24 10.48
CA ALA A 8 -4.46 37.81 10.33
C ALA A 8 -2.95 37.62 10.40
N GLU A 9 -2.46 37.07 11.52
CA GLU A 9 -1.07 36.62 11.65
C GLU A 9 -0.81 35.66 10.49
N SER A 10 -0.04 36.13 9.50
CA SER A 10 0.50 35.28 8.47
C SER A 10 1.44 34.30 9.16
N CYS A 11 1.02 33.05 9.31
CA CYS A 11 1.91 31.98 9.71
C CYS A 11 2.95 31.82 8.58
N VAL A 12 4.10 32.48 8.73
CA VAL A 12 5.25 32.29 7.86
C VAL A 12 5.82 30.93 8.23
N VAL A 13 5.31 29.88 7.59
CA VAL A 13 5.91 28.55 7.69
C VAL A 13 7.22 28.62 6.92
N GLU A 14 8.35 28.43 7.61
CA GLU A 14 9.67 28.42 7.00
C GLU A 14 9.70 27.38 5.86
N ALA A 15 10.22 27.78 4.70
CA ALA A 15 10.24 26.94 3.50
C ALA A 15 10.94 25.60 3.75
N GLU A 16 11.94 25.59 4.63
CA GLU A 16 12.67 24.39 5.04
C GLU A 16 11.79 23.42 5.87
N ALA A 17 10.91 23.95 6.73
CA ALA A 17 9.95 23.13 7.48
C ALA A 17 8.89 22.51 6.55
N LEU A 18 8.46 23.25 5.52
CA LEU A 18 7.58 22.71 4.48
C LEU A 18 8.27 21.63 3.64
N GLN A 19 9.51 21.86 3.19
CA GLN A 19 10.26 20.87 2.42
C GLN A 19 10.58 19.61 3.22
N SER A 20 10.92 19.75 4.51
CA SER A 20 11.15 18.61 5.41
C SER A 20 9.86 17.80 5.64
N ALA A 21 8.73 18.48 5.85
CA ALA A 21 7.43 17.83 5.97
C ALA A 21 7.01 17.12 4.66
N ILE A 22 7.26 17.73 3.50
CA ILE A 22 6.99 17.13 2.19
C ILE A 22 7.89 15.91 1.95
N SER A 23 9.18 16.01 2.29
CA SER A 23 10.16 14.95 2.08
C SER A 23 9.88 13.74 3.00
N SER A 24 9.62 13.98 4.28
CA SER A 24 9.22 12.92 5.23
C SER A 24 7.88 12.27 4.87
N HIS A 25 6.93 13.04 4.31
CA HIS A 25 5.67 12.49 3.81
C HIS A 25 5.86 11.67 2.52
N HIS A 26 6.86 11.98 1.69
CA HIS A 26 7.22 11.20 0.52
C HIS A 26 7.96 9.90 0.86
N GLU A 27 8.88 9.91 1.83
CA GLU A 27 9.55 8.69 2.32
C GLU A 27 8.55 7.71 2.93
N LYS A 28 7.62 8.19 3.77
CA LYS A 28 6.54 7.35 4.33
C LYS A 28 5.58 6.81 3.27
N ARG A 29 5.37 7.55 2.18
CA ARG A 29 4.56 7.05 1.05
C ARG A 29 5.25 5.96 0.25
N ALA A 30 6.58 6.04 0.12
CA ALA A 30 7.36 5.01 -0.55
C ALA A 30 7.32 3.69 0.23
N SER A 31 7.24 3.72 1.57
CA SER A 31 7.15 2.51 2.39
C SER A 31 5.78 1.82 2.31
N LEU A 32 4.68 2.54 2.13
CA LEU A 32 3.32 1.96 2.00
C LEU A 32 3.06 1.28 0.64
N VAL A 33 3.84 1.61 -0.39
CA VAL A 33 3.84 0.92 -1.70
C VAL A 33 4.84 -0.25 -1.72
N MET A 34 5.51 -0.56 -0.60
CA MET A 34 6.37 -1.74 -0.55
C MET A 34 5.54 -3.01 -0.55
N PHE A 35 5.96 -3.96 -1.38
CA PHE A 35 5.48 -5.34 -1.32
C PHE A 35 5.46 -5.79 0.14
N PRO A 36 4.34 -6.34 0.65
CA PRO A 36 4.26 -6.83 2.01
C PRO A 36 5.45 -7.73 2.31
N HIS A 37 6.15 -7.51 3.42
CA HIS A 37 7.24 -8.42 3.80
C HIS A 37 6.67 -9.85 3.91
N GLY A 38 7.31 -10.86 3.35
CA GLY A 38 6.73 -12.21 3.27
C GLY A 38 5.84 -12.47 2.04
N ASP A 39 5.65 -11.49 1.15
CA ASP A 39 5.21 -11.78 -0.22
C ASP A 39 6.23 -12.68 -0.89
N ARG A 40 5.84 -13.93 -1.17
CA ARG A 40 6.68 -14.92 -1.84
C ARG A 40 6.65 -14.81 -3.37
N GLY A 41 5.89 -13.87 -3.93
CA GLY A 41 5.76 -13.65 -5.37
C GLY A 41 7.10 -13.39 -6.06
N PRO A 42 7.94 -12.46 -5.57
CA PRO A 42 9.27 -12.20 -6.13
C PRO A 42 10.20 -13.42 -6.11
N GLU A 43 10.22 -14.17 -5.01
CA GLU A 43 11.04 -15.37 -4.83
C GLU A 43 10.60 -16.47 -5.80
N ARG A 44 9.29 -16.73 -5.90
CA ARG A 44 8.72 -17.71 -6.84
C ARG A 44 9.03 -17.34 -8.29
N ARG A 45 8.91 -16.06 -8.67
CA ARG A 45 9.31 -15.59 -10.02
C ARG A 45 10.79 -15.80 -10.27
N ARG A 46 11.64 -15.53 -9.28
CA ARG A 46 13.09 -15.74 -9.38
C ARG A 46 13.41 -17.22 -9.56
N GLU A 47 12.76 -18.10 -8.79
CA GLU A 47 12.94 -19.54 -8.84
C GLU A 47 12.55 -20.12 -10.20
N LEU A 48 11.37 -19.78 -10.72
CA LEU A 48 10.93 -20.21 -12.05
C LEU A 48 11.88 -19.76 -13.16
N ARG A 49 12.39 -18.52 -13.06
CA ARG A 49 13.37 -18.00 -14.02
C ARG A 49 14.66 -18.81 -13.98
N LEU A 50 15.19 -19.08 -12.79
CA LEU A 50 16.41 -19.88 -12.63
C LEU A 50 16.21 -21.32 -13.14
N ALA A 51 15.09 -21.96 -12.78
CA ALA A 51 14.78 -23.31 -13.26
C ALA A 51 14.69 -23.37 -14.79
N LYS A 52 14.06 -22.36 -15.41
CA LYS A 52 14.01 -22.22 -16.87
C LYS A 52 15.41 -22.08 -17.47
N GLU A 53 16.26 -21.24 -16.89
CA GLU A 53 17.64 -21.03 -17.36
C GLU A 53 18.48 -22.31 -17.23
N GLU A 54 18.39 -23.02 -16.11
CA GLU A 54 19.10 -24.28 -15.90
C GLU A 54 18.61 -25.38 -16.86
N TYR A 55 17.31 -25.44 -17.14
CA TYR A 55 16.72 -26.37 -18.10
C TYR A 55 17.20 -26.08 -19.54
N ILE A 56 17.14 -24.81 -19.97
CA ILE A 56 17.60 -24.41 -21.32
C ILE A 56 19.10 -24.69 -21.50
N ASN A 57 19.89 -24.51 -20.45
CA ASN A 57 21.34 -24.78 -20.49
C ASN A 57 21.69 -26.27 -20.31
N GLY A 58 20.70 -27.16 -20.21
CA GLY A 58 20.91 -28.60 -20.04
C GLY A 58 21.50 -29.01 -18.69
N ARG A 59 21.51 -28.11 -17.70
CA ARG A 59 22.01 -28.36 -16.34
C ARG A 59 20.93 -28.90 -15.40
N MET A 60 19.68 -28.88 -15.85
CA MET A 60 18.52 -29.45 -15.16
C MET A 60 17.79 -30.38 -16.12
N THR A 61 17.38 -31.54 -15.62
CA THR A 61 16.57 -32.50 -16.37
C THR A 61 15.13 -32.02 -16.52
N HIS A 62 14.42 -32.63 -17.47
CA HIS A 62 12.99 -32.34 -17.66
C HIS A 62 12.16 -32.65 -16.39
N ALA A 63 12.46 -33.76 -15.72
CA ALA A 63 11.75 -34.15 -14.50
C ALA A 63 11.98 -33.15 -13.35
N GLU A 64 13.21 -32.67 -13.17
CA GLU A 64 13.53 -31.66 -12.16
C GLU A 64 12.84 -30.32 -12.45
N PHE A 65 12.80 -29.91 -13.72
CA PHE A 65 12.10 -28.69 -14.12
C PHE A 65 10.60 -28.78 -13.83
N TYR A 66 9.96 -29.90 -14.16
CA TYR A 66 8.53 -30.10 -13.85
C TYR A 66 8.29 -30.18 -12.34
N ALA A 67 9.17 -30.81 -11.56
CA ALA A 67 9.04 -30.82 -10.10
C ALA A 67 9.06 -29.40 -9.51
N VAL A 68 9.87 -28.48 -10.06
CA VAL A 68 9.84 -27.06 -9.67
C VAL A 68 8.50 -26.41 -10.05
N MET A 69 8.02 -26.63 -11.27
CA MET A 69 6.74 -26.11 -11.74
C MET A 69 5.58 -26.58 -10.85
N ASP A 70 5.52 -27.88 -10.55
CA ASP A 70 4.48 -28.49 -9.72
C ASP A 70 4.51 -27.94 -8.29
N ARG A 71 5.70 -27.73 -7.72
CA ARG A 71 5.84 -27.09 -6.40
C ARG A 71 5.26 -25.68 -6.40
N VAL A 72 5.62 -24.86 -7.39
CA VAL A 72 5.13 -23.48 -7.47
C VAL A 72 3.62 -23.44 -7.69
N GLN A 73 3.08 -24.35 -8.50
CA GLN A 73 1.64 -24.48 -8.71
C GLN A 73 0.92 -24.87 -7.41
N ALA A 74 1.42 -25.89 -6.69
CA ALA A 74 0.82 -26.32 -5.43
C ALA A 74 0.81 -25.20 -4.37
N GLU A 75 1.87 -24.39 -4.31
CA GLU A 75 1.89 -23.20 -3.44
C GLU A 75 0.87 -22.13 -3.88
N SER A 76 0.72 -21.90 -5.19
CA SER A 76 -0.28 -20.98 -5.73
C SER A 76 -1.71 -21.45 -5.42
N ASP A 77 -1.98 -22.75 -5.52
CA ASP A 77 -3.28 -23.33 -5.21
C ASP A 77 -3.59 -23.21 -3.71
N ALA A 78 -2.58 -23.42 -2.85
CA ALA A 78 -2.72 -23.23 -1.41
C ALA A 78 -3.00 -21.75 -1.04
N ASP A 79 -2.34 -20.80 -1.71
CA ASP A 79 -2.61 -19.37 -1.53
C ASP A 79 -4.02 -19.01 -2.00
N HIS A 80 -4.47 -19.57 -3.13
CA HIS A 80 -5.82 -19.38 -3.63
C HIS A 80 -6.86 -19.91 -2.66
N GLN A 81 -6.65 -21.11 -2.09
CA GLN A 81 -7.56 -21.68 -1.11
C GLN A 81 -7.64 -20.82 0.16
N ARG A 82 -6.50 -20.33 0.66
CA ARG A 82 -6.47 -19.40 1.81
C ARG A 82 -7.26 -18.12 1.54
N LEU A 83 -7.20 -17.58 0.32
CA LEU A 83 -7.98 -16.42 -0.08
C LEU A 83 -9.49 -16.73 -0.10
N LEU A 84 -9.89 -17.88 -0.64
CA LEU A 84 -11.30 -18.30 -0.65
C LEU A 84 -11.83 -18.49 0.77
N ASP A 85 -11.05 -19.13 1.64
CA ASP A 85 -11.40 -19.33 3.05
C ASP A 85 -11.52 -17.99 3.80
N PHE A 86 -10.64 -17.02 3.51
CA PHE A 86 -10.75 -15.67 4.04
C PHE A 86 -12.06 -15.00 3.60
N LYS A 87 -12.36 -15.01 2.29
CA LYS A 87 -13.60 -14.41 1.75
C LYS A 87 -14.85 -15.02 2.37
N ALA A 88 -14.90 -16.34 2.49
CA ALA A 88 -16.04 -17.02 3.12
C ALA A 88 -16.23 -16.58 4.59
N ARG A 89 -15.14 -16.41 5.35
CA ARG A 89 -15.20 -15.89 6.72
C ARG A 89 -15.57 -14.42 6.77
N GLU A 90 -15.15 -13.62 5.80
CA GLU A 90 -15.50 -12.20 5.69
C GLU A 90 -17.00 -12.04 5.41
N GLU A 91 -17.55 -12.79 4.46
CA GLU A 91 -18.98 -12.81 4.15
C GLU A 91 -19.84 -13.24 5.35
N ALA A 92 -19.32 -14.16 6.18
CA ALA A 92 -19.95 -14.59 7.43
C ALA A 92 -19.76 -13.60 8.60
N GLY A 93 -18.98 -12.52 8.43
CA GLY A 93 -18.69 -11.54 9.48
C GLY A 93 -17.72 -12.06 10.57
N HIS A 94 -16.98 -13.12 10.28
CA HIS A 94 -16.03 -13.74 11.21
C HIS A 94 -14.57 -13.36 10.94
N ALA A 95 -14.26 -12.82 9.76
CA ALA A 95 -12.91 -12.38 9.43
C ALA A 95 -12.66 -10.95 9.94
N LYS A 96 -11.45 -10.72 10.47
CA LYS A 96 -10.92 -9.38 10.68
C LYS A 96 -9.99 -9.03 9.52
N PRO A 97 -9.86 -7.74 9.15
CA PRO A 97 -8.95 -7.32 8.09
C PRO A 97 -7.51 -7.82 8.27
N ARG A 98 -7.02 -7.90 9.52
CA ARG A 98 -5.69 -8.43 9.83
C ARG A 98 -5.49 -9.90 9.49
N ASP A 99 -6.55 -10.71 9.51
CA ASP A 99 -6.47 -12.16 9.28
C ASP A 99 -5.97 -12.45 7.86
N PHE A 100 -6.26 -11.56 6.90
CA PHE A 100 -5.74 -11.64 5.55
C PHE A 100 -4.21 -11.57 5.55
N PHE A 101 -3.64 -10.58 6.23
CA PHE A 101 -2.20 -10.37 6.24
C PHE A 101 -1.44 -11.47 6.99
N VAL A 102 -1.99 -11.93 8.12
CA VAL A 102 -1.43 -13.05 8.88
C VAL A 102 -1.44 -14.33 8.05
N SER A 103 -2.56 -14.66 7.40
CA SER A 103 -2.70 -15.91 6.66
C SER A 103 -1.96 -15.93 5.32
N TYR A 104 -1.92 -14.79 4.62
CA TYR A 104 -1.41 -14.68 3.26
C TYR A 104 0.07 -14.26 3.21
N TYR A 105 0.49 -13.36 4.09
CA TYR A 105 1.88 -12.85 4.14
C TYR A 105 2.69 -13.39 5.32
N GLY A 106 2.07 -14.17 6.22
CA GLY A 106 2.75 -14.75 7.38
C GLY A 106 3.12 -13.71 8.44
N TRP A 107 2.45 -12.55 8.44
CA TRP A 107 2.67 -11.50 9.42
C TRP A 107 2.23 -11.93 10.82
N THR A 108 2.84 -11.32 11.82
CA THR A 108 2.28 -11.30 13.16
C THR A 108 1.02 -10.42 13.19
N GLU A 109 0.14 -10.63 14.18
CA GLU A 109 -1.03 -9.75 14.36
C GLU A 109 -0.62 -8.30 14.58
N ALA A 110 0.52 -8.06 15.25
CA ALA A 110 1.02 -6.72 15.53
C ALA A 110 1.44 -5.98 14.25
N GLU A 111 2.19 -6.64 13.36
CA GLU A 111 2.60 -6.07 12.08
C GLU A 111 1.38 -5.76 11.19
N ALA A 112 0.40 -6.66 11.17
CA ALA A 112 -0.85 -6.44 10.43
C ALA A 112 -1.65 -5.26 10.97
N ASP A 113 -1.81 -5.16 12.30
CA ASP A 113 -2.55 -4.07 12.91
C ASP A 113 -1.84 -2.71 12.75
N GLU A 114 -0.50 -2.68 12.78
CA GLU A 114 0.29 -1.48 12.50
C GLU A 114 0.08 -1.02 11.05
N TYR A 115 0.26 -1.92 10.08
CA TYR A 115 0.07 -1.61 8.67
C TYR A 115 -1.35 -1.11 8.35
N ILE A 116 -2.38 -1.77 8.90
CA ILE A 116 -3.77 -1.34 8.73
C ILE A 116 -3.97 0.07 9.29
N ARG A 117 -3.40 0.37 10.46
CA ARG A 117 -3.52 1.69 11.09
C ARG A 117 -2.84 2.78 10.26
N GLU A 118 -1.64 2.52 9.76
CA GLU A 118 -0.91 3.45 8.88
C GLU A 118 -1.68 3.69 7.57
N GLY A 119 -2.19 2.63 6.96
CA GLY A 119 -3.01 2.72 5.74
C GLY A 119 -4.27 3.55 5.93
N ILE A 120 -4.98 3.39 7.06
CA ILE A 120 -6.16 4.21 7.39
C ILE A 120 -5.77 5.68 7.58
N GLN A 121 -4.67 5.97 8.28
CA GLN A 121 -4.21 7.34 8.48
C GLN A 121 -3.87 8.02 7.14
N GLU A 122 -3.19 7.32 6.24
CA GLU A 122 -2.84 7.86 4.94
C GLU A 122 -4.08 8.05 4.05
N TYR A 123 -5.00 7.10 4.05
CA TYR A 123 -6.26 7.21 3.32
C TYR A 123 -7.03 8.46 3.75
N ASN A 124 -7.16 8.67 5.06
CA ASN A 124 -7.84 9.84 5.62
C ASN A 124 -7.12 11.16 5.27
N ALA A 125 -5.79 11.16 5.31
CA ALA A 125 -5.00 12.33 4.92
C ALA A 125 -5.19 12.68 3.43
N ARG A 126 -5.24 11.65 2.56
CA ARG A 126 -5.53 11.82 1.13
C ARG A 126 -6.92 12.39 0.91
N GLU A 127 -7.94 11.82 1.54
CA GLU A 127 -9.32 12.28 1.42
C GLU A 127 -9.48 13.74 1.88
N ALA A 128 -8.86 14.10 3.02
CA ALA A 128 -8.86 15.48 3.51
C ALA A 128 -8.18 16.45 2.54
N ASN A 129 -7.07 16.04 1.91
CA ASN A 129 -6.37 16.85 0.93
C ASN A 129 -7.19 17.02 -0.37
N GLU A 130 -7.86 15.96 -0.84
CA GLU A 130 -8.77 16.05 -1.98
C GLU A 130 -9.95 16.97 -1.70
N ALA A 131 -10.56 16.86 -0.52
CA ALA A 131 -11.66 17.73 -0.10
C ALA A 131 -11.22 19.21 -0.11
N ARG A 132 -10.06 19.53 0.46
CA ARG A 132 -9.50 20.89 0.45
C ARG A 132 -9.21 21.40 -0.96
N ALA A 133 -8.67 20.55 -1.83
CA ALA A 133 -8.41 20.89 -3.23
C ALA A 133 -9.72 21.22 -3.97
N ARG A 134 -10.77 20.41 -3.78
CA ARG A 134 -12.10 20.66 -4.35
C ARG A 134 -12.69 21.99 -3.84
N THR A 135 -12.60 22.28 -2.55
CA THR A 135 -13.10 23.54 -1.98
C THR A 135 -12.33 24.76 -2.53
N ARG A 136 -11.01 24.66 -2.70
CA ARG A 136 -10.18 25.73 -3.29
C ARG A 136 -10.54 26.01 -4.75
N ILE A 137 -10.79 24.97 -5.55
CA ILE A 137 -11.26 25.11 -6.94
C ILE A 137 -12.61 25.83 -6.98
N LEU A 138 -13.55 25.46 -6.11
CA LEU A 138 -14.86 26.08 -6.03
C LEU A 138 -14.78 27.56 -5.59
N GLN A 139 -13.92 27.90 -4.63
CA GLN A 139 -13.71 29.29 -4.18
C GLN A 139 -13.09 30.17 -5.27
N ASN A 140 -12.10 29.65 -6.02
CA ASN A 140 -11.46 30.37 -7.12
C ASN A 140 -12.42 30.58 -8.31
N SER A 141 -13.29 29.61 -8.60
CA SER A 141 -14.31 29.72 -9.67
C SER A 141 -15.41 30.75 -9.38
N ARG A 142 -15.64 31.08 -8.10
CA ARG A 142 -16.59 32.13 -7.69
C ARG A 142 -15.97 33.53 -7.77
N HIS A 143 -14.65 33.65 -7.65
CA HIS A 143 -13.95 34.93 -7.74
C HIS A 143 -13.68 35.40 -9.19
N THR A 144 -13.69 34.50 -10.17
CA THR A 144 -13.43 34.83 -11.58
C THR A 144 -14.67 35.16 -12.42
N ARG A 145 -15.87 35.14 -11.82
CA ARG A 145 -17.16 35.38 -12.54
C ARG A 145 -17.77 36.76 -12.28
N GLY A 146 -16.98 37.69 -11.74
CA GLY A 146 -17.38 39.07 -11.49
C GLY A 146 -16.35 40.05 -12.05
N HIS A 147 -16.20 40.08 -13.38
CA HIS A 147 -15.73 41.24 -14.13
C HIS A 147 -16.32 41.19 -15.54
#